data_AF-A0A851NF04-F1
#
_entry.id   AF-A0A851NF04-F1
#
_cell.length_a   1.000
_cell.length_b   1.000
_cell.length_c   1.000
_cell.angle_alpha   90.00
_cell.angle_beta   90.00
_cell.angle_gamma   90.00
#
_symmetry.space_group_name_H-M   'P 1'
#
loop_
_entity.id
_entity.type
_entity.pdbx_description
1 polymer ?
#
loop_
_entity_poly.entity_id
_entity_poly.type
_entity_poly.pdbx_seq_one_letter_code
_entity_poly.pdbx_strand_id
1 'polypeptide(L)'
;NEGKNRYKNIIPYDHCRVVLQPSDTGNDYINASYVDSYRSPRFFIAAQGPLPGTVVDFWQMIWQEKTSVIVMLTGLVEQNKTKCEQYWPEQQQVYGDFTVTLNNTRTTMGLITRVFCLQKVGCALLRAVEQFHYLQWPDHGVPRNPAQLLCLVEMVNKTGSEAPAGPMLVHCSAGIGRTGTFIALDFLLKMARAEGKVDVFHCVQKLREQRVSMVQTKEQYAFLYEVLLEGLLCGSTGVPVEGVTSHIRCQGAETQTQNNVLEKEFKAVQKFSELFQLLPCREAEKPSNQPKNRKPGILPADSCRPILMSSLNADGSPGYINAVFASTYSKEDRLIITQLPFSSTLVEFWALVWDYTCTSVVVLNQL
;
A
#
# COMPACT_ATOMS: atom_id res chain seq x y z
N ASN A 1 32.08 -8.65 -2.41
CA ASN A 1 30.61 -8.48 -2.38
C ASN A 1 30.11 -7.09 -2.79
N GLU A 2 30.97 -6.09 -3.01
CA GLU A 2 30.53 -4.72 -3.35
C GLU A 2 29.59 -4.64 -4.57
N GLY A 3 29.88 -5.37 -5.64
CA GLY A 3 29.04 -5.42 -6.84
C GLY A 3 27.65 -6.03 -6.63
N LYS A 4 27.40 -6.67 -5.48
CA LYS A 4 26.08 -7.20 -5.08
C LYS A 4 25.23 -6.18 -4.31
N ASN A 5 25.76 -4.99 -4.02
CA ASN A 5 25.06 -3.94 -3.26
C ASN A 5 24.54 -2.84 -4.18
N ARG A 6 23.22 -2.60 -4.16
CA ARG A 6 22.62 -1.51 -4.94
C ARG A 6 23.08 -0.13 -4.45
N TYR A 7 23.31 0.01 -3.15
CA TYR A 7 23.80 1.23 -2.51
C TYR A 7 24.98 0.90 -1.60
N LYS A 8 26.11 1.60 -1.79
CA LYS A 8 27.37 1.32 -1.07
C LYS A 8 27.25 1.48 0.45
N ASN A 9 26.35 2.35 0.91
CA ASN A 9 26.13 2.66 2.32
C ASN A 9 24.98 1.87 2.97
N ILE A 10 24.36 0.93 2.25
CA ILE A 10 23.24 0.12 2.76
C ILE A 10 23.66 -1.34 2.68
N ILE A 11 24.23 -1.83 3.77
CA ILE A 11 24.82 -3.16 3.90
C ILE A 11 24.15 -3.84 5.11
N PRO A 12 23.79 -5.14 5.04
CA PRO A 12 23.25 -5.88 6.19
C PRO A 12 24.32 -6.05 7.27
N TYR A 13 23.93 -6.06 8.55
CA TYR A 13 24.84 -6.41 9.63
C TYR A 13 25.13 -7.91 9.65
N ASP A 14 26.33 -8.30 10.08
CA ASP A 14 26.76 -9.71 10.04
C ASP A 14 25.93 -10.62 10.94
N HIS A 15 25.48 -10.14 12.10
CA HIS A 15 24.72 -10.96 13.07
C HIS A 15 23.29 -11.30 12.62
N CYS A 16 22.78 -10.62 11.61
CA CYS A 16 21.40 -10.77 11.14
C CYS A 16 21.29 -10.96 9.62
N ARG A 17 22.39 -10.91 8.86
CA ARG A 17 22.35 -11.12 7.41
C ARG A 17 21.85 -12.51 7.08
N VAL A 18 21.17 -12.63 5.94
CA VAL A 18 20.87 -13.94 5.36
C VAL A 18 22.16 -14.49 4.74
N VAL A 19 22.50 -15.73 5.08
CA VAL A 19 23.71 -16.43 4.62
C VAL A 19 23.28 -17.47 3.60
N LEU A 20 23.68 -17.30 2.35
CA LEU A 20 23.38 -18.29 1.31
C LEU A 20 24.27 -19.52 1.48
N GLN A 21 23.68 -20.70 1.33
CA GLN A 21 24.43 -21.94 1.21
C GLN A 21 25.29 -21.84 -0.06
N PRO A 22 26.60 -22.19 0.02
CA PRO A 22 27.51 -22.04 -1.10
C PRO A 22 27.00 -22.79 -2.34
N SER A 23 26.89 -22.10 -3.46
CA SER A 23 26.93 -22.72 -4.80
C SER A 23 28.38 -22.95 -5.21
N ASP A 24 28.61 -23.50 -6.41
CA ASP A 24 29.94 -23.73 -7.00
C ASP A 24 30.85 -22.47 -7.02
N THR A 25 30.28 -21.28 -6.84
CA THR A 25 31.00 -19.99 -6.78
C THR A 25 31.56 -19.63 -5.39
N GLY A 26 31.19 -20.36 -4.33
CA GLY A 26 31.70 -20.17 -2.97
C GLY A 26 31.29 -18.87 -2.25
N ASN A 27 30.36 -18.08 -2.80
CA ASN A 27 29.93 -16.80 -2.21
C ASN A 27 28.59 -16.93 -1.46
N ASP A 28 28.60 -16.70 -0.15
CA ASP A 28 27.47 -16.84 0.77
C ASP A 28 26.63 -15.55 0.94
N TYR A 29 26.95 -14.50 0.17
CA TYR A 29 26.42 -13.17 0.42
C TYR A 29 25.23 -12.80 -0.46
N ILE A 30 24.20 -12.29 0.22
CA ILE A 30 23.12 -11.50 -0.36
C ILE A 30 22.82 -10.30 0.56
N ASN A 31 22.41 -9.17 -0.02
CA ASN A 31 22.03 -7.99 0.75
C ASN A 31 20.60 -8.13 1.29
N ALA A 32 20.46 -8.92 2.35
CA ALA A 32 19.21 -9.16 3.06
C ALA A 32 19.48 -9.42 4.55
N SER A 33 18.51 -9.12 5.40
CA SER A 33 18.59 -9.33 6.85
C SER A 33 17.33 -10.02 7.37
N TYR A 34 17.47 -10.95 8.31
CA TYR A 34 16.34 -11.43 9.09
C TYR A 34 15.86 -10.31 10.02
N VAL A 35 14.54 -10.15 10.10
CA VAL A 35 13.89 -9.11 10.90
C VAL A 35 12.74 -9.73 11.67
N ASP A 36 12.59 -9.32 12.92
CA ASP A 36 11.56 -9.83 13.80
C ASP A 36 10.22 -9.13 13.52
N SER A 37 9.13 -9.88 13.65
CA SER A 37 7.82 -9.32 13.94
C SER A 37 7.56 -9.37 15.45
N TYR A 38 6.46 -8.80 15.91
CA TYR A 38 6.14 -8.75 17.33
C TYR A 38 5.96 -10.18 17.90
N ARG A 39 6.77 -10.53 18.90
CA ARG A 39 6.91 -11.87 19.50
C ARG A 39 7.16 -13.00 18.49
N SER A 40 7.65 -12.69 17.29
CA SER A 40 7.87 -13.65 16.22
C SER A 40 9.27 -13.42 15.62
N PRO A 41 10.30 -14.10 16.16
CA PRO A 41 11.67 -13.91 15.71
C PRO A 41 11.85 -14.36 14.27
N ARG A 42 12.63 -13.62 13.48
CA ARG A 42 12.92 -13.92 12.06
C ARG A 42 11.66 -14.17 11.22
N PHE A 43 10.56 -13.47 11.51
CA PHE A 43 9.32 -13.60 10.75
C PHE A 43 9.47 -13.05 9.32
N PHE A 44 10.33 -12.03 9.15
CA PHE A 44 10.59 -11.41 7.87
C PHE A 44 12.05 -11.57 7.41
N ILE A 45 12.24 -11.49 6.10
CA ILE A 45 13.51 -11.11 5.48
C ILE A 45 13.33 -9.74 4.83
N ALA A 46 14.10 -8.75 5.27
CA ALA A 46 14.18 -7.44 4.63
C ALA A 46 15.34 -7.44 3.62
N ALA A 47 15.03 -7.32 2.34
CA ALA A 47 16.02 -7.41 1.25
C ALA A 47 16.06 -6.17 0.37
N GLN A 48 17.20 -5.91 -0.28
CA GLN A 48 17.23 -4.96 -1.39
C GLN A 48 16.49 -5.53 -2.61
N GLY A 49 16.00 -4.66 -3.50
CA GLY A 49 15.52 -5.07 -4.81
C GLY A 49 16.70 -5.62 -5.64
N PRO A 50 16.60 -6.84 -6.18
CA PRO A 50 17.72 -7.50 -6.85
C PRO A 50 18.27 -6.65 -8.00
N LEU A 51 19.58 -6.73 -8.19
CA LEU A 51 20.33 -6.27 -9.35
C LEU A 51 20.39 -7.38 -10.41
N PRO A 52 20.68 -7.07 -11.69
CA PRO A 52 20.88 -8.07 -12.75
C PRO A 52 21.80 -9.22 -12.33
N GLY A 53 22.94 -8.91 -11.70
CA GLY A 53 23.92 -9.91 -11.23
C GLY A 53 23.56 -10.64 -9.94
N THR A 54 22.39 -10.39 -9.35
CA THR A 54 21.97 -10.97 -8.06
C THR A 54 20.59 -11.64 -8.10
N VAL A 55 19.95 -11.72 -9.28
CA VAL A 55 18.64 -12.37 -9.42
C VAL A 55 18.69 -13.85 -9.05
N VAL A 56 19.77 -14.55 -9.41
CA VAL A 56 19.98 -15.97 -9.05
C VAL A 56 20.15 -16.12 -7.54
N ASP A 57 20.96 -15.27 -6.91
CA ASP A 57 21.13 -15.23 -5.45
C ASP A 57 19.78 -15.00 -4.73
N PHE A 58 18.93 -14.14 -5.30
CA PHE A 58 17.60 -13.84 -4.76
C PHE A 58 16.67 -15.05 -4.77
N TRP A 59 16.63 -15.80 -5.88
CA TRP A 59 15.86 -17.06 -5.95
C TRP A 59 16.47 -18.18 -5.10
N GLN A 60 17.80 -18.24 -5.00
CA GLN A 60 18.49 -19.14 -4.07
C GLN A 60 18.07 -18.85 -2.62
N MET A 61 18.01 -17.59 -2.22
CA MET A 61 17.52 -17.20 -0.88
C MET A 61 16.07 -17.64 -0.67
N ILE A 62 15.17 -17.36 -1.61
CA ILE A 62 13.75 -17.75 -1.52
C ILE A 62 13.60 -19.27 -1.37
N TRP A 63 14.36 -20.04 -2.15
CA TRP A 63 14.36 -21.49 -2.05
C TRP A 63 14.96 -21.98 -0.74
N GLN A 64 16.11 -21.47 -0.32
CA GLN A 64 16.77 -21.91 0.90
C GLN A 64 15.89 -21.66 2.13
N GLU A 65 15.35 -20.45 2.24
CA GLU A 65 14.57 -20.00 3.39
C GLU A 65 13.14 -20.51 3.36
N LYS A 66 12.72 -21.22 2.30
CA LYS A 66 11.34 -21.71 2.12
C LYS A 66 10.32 -20.57 2.15
N THR A 67 10.71 -19.40 1.65
CA THR A 67 9.82 -18.25 1.51
C THR A 67 8.69 -18.59 0.54
N SER A 68 7.46 -18.48 1.02
CA SER A 68 6.24 -18.64 0.22
C SER A 68 5.60 -17.31 -0.18
N VAL A 69 5.97 -16.19 0.46
CA VAL A 69 5.43 -14.86 0.16
C VAL A 69 6.54 -13.83 -0.08
N ILE A 70 6.38 -13.06 -1.14
CA ILE A 70 7.21 -11.90 -1.48
C ILE A 70 6.34 -10.64 -1.48
N VAL A 71 6.74 -9.62 -0.74
CA VAL A 71 6.11 -8.30 -0.74
C VAL A 71 7.07 -7.32 -1.42
N MET A 72 6.69 -6.87 -2.62
CA MET A 72 7.43 -5.90 -3.43
C MET A 72 6.77 -4.53 -3.34
N LEU A 73 7.45 -3.56 -2.73
CA LEU A 73 6.92 -2.23 -2.43
C LEU A 73 7.50 -1.13 -3.34
N THR A 74 7.87 -1.45 -4.58
CA THR A 74 8.50 -0.51 -5.52
C THR A 74 8.18 -0.84 -6.97
N GLY A 75 8.15 0.17 -7.82
CA GLY A 75 8.20 -0.03 -9.27
C GLY A 75 9.57 -0.54 -9.71
N LEU A 76 9.66 -1.08 -10.94
CA LEU A 76 10.97 -1.41 -11.53
C LEU A 76 11.78 -0.14 -11.80
N VAL A 77 11.11 0.89 -12.32
CA VAL A 77 11.66 2.20 -12.64
C VAL A 77 10.77 3.27 -12.04
N GLU A 78 11.42 4.27 -11.45
CA GLU A 78 10.80 5.35 -10.67
C GLU A 78 11.64 6.61 -10.94
N GLN A 79 11.04 7.68 -11.44
CA GLN A 79 11.73 8.90 -11.91
C GLN A 79 12.94 8.60 -12.83
N ASN A 80 12.74 7.75 -13.84
CA ASN A 80 13.77 7.31 -14.79
C ASN A 80 14.99 6.63 -14.14
N LYS A 81 14.88 6.16 -12.89
CA LYS A 81 15.92 5.42 -12.19
C LYS A 81 15.44 4.00 -11.89
N THR A 82 16.26 3.02 -12.25
CA THR A 82 16.01 1.62 -11.92
C THR A 82 16.07 1.42 -10.40
N LYS A 83 14.98 0.95 -9.81
CA LYS A 83 14.86 0.63 -8.38
C LYS A 83 14.97 -0.85 -8.11
N CYS A 84 14.52 -1.67 -9.04
CA CYS A 84 14.53 -3.12 -8.91
C CYS A 84 14.69 -3.74 -10.30
N GLU A 85 15.49 -4.79 -10.40
CA GLU A 85 15.49 -5.64 -11.59
C GLU A 85 14.22 -6.49 -11.61
N GLN A 86 13.68 -6.76 -12.80
CA GLN A 86 12.59 -7.72 -12.91
C GLN A 86 13.15 -9.13 -12.70
N TYR A 87 12.76 -9.76 -11.59
CA TYR A 87 13.24 -11.10 -11.21
C TYR A 87 12.22 -12.21 -11.50
N TRP A 88 11.14 -11.91 -12.20
CA TRP A 88 10.08 -12.87 -12.53
C TRP A 88 9.80 -12.92 -14.04
N PRO A 89 9.34 -14.07 -14.56
CA PRO A 89 9.00 -14.23 -15.97
C PRO A 89 7.59 -13.77 -16.30
N GLU A 90 7.32 -13.57 -17.59
CA GLU A 90 5.95 -13.45 -18.11
C GLU A 90 5.23 -14.81 -18.20
N GLN A 91 5.98 -15.90 -18.41
CA GLN A 91 5.44 -17.25 -18.44
C GLN A 91 6.34 -18.23 -17.69
N GLN A 92 7.57 -18.44 -18.17
CA GLN A 92 8.54 -19.30 -17.51
C GLN A 92 9.95 -18.83 -17.83
N GLN A 93 10.85 -18.89 -16.84
CA GLN A 93 12.27 -18.60 -17.03
C GLN A 93 13.14 -19.41 -16.07
N VAL A 94 14.36 -19.71 -16.51
CA VAL A 94 15.39 -20.36 -15.69
C VAL A 94 16.35 -19.31 -15.14
N TYR A 95 16.59 -19.35 -13.83
CA TYR A 95 17.53 -18.51 -13.08
C TYR A 95 18.52 -19.41 -12.34
N GLY A 96 19.67 -19.71 -12.97
CA GLY A 96 20.60 -20.72 -12.44
C GLY A 96 19.92 -22.09 -12.35
N ASP A 97 19.91 -22.70 -11.16
CA ASP A 97 19.25 -24.00 -10.92
C ASP A 97 17.74 -23.90 -10.70
N PHE A 98 17.16 -22.70 -10.79
CA PHE A 98 15.76 -22.46 -10.47
C PHE A 98 14.93 -22.25 -11.73
N THR A 99 13.90 -23.05 -11.93
CA THR A 99 12.84 -22.76 -12.89
C THR A 99 11.70 -22.08 -12.16
N VAL A 100 11.33 -20.89 -12.63
CA VAL A 100 10.20 -20.12 -12.12
C VAL A 100 9.14 -20.07 -13.21
N THR A 101 7.92 -20.48 -12.90
CA THR A 101 6.78 -20.49 -13.81
C THR A 101 5.67 -19.62 -13.22
N LEU A 102 5.14 -18.68 -13.99
CA LEU A 102 3.98 -17.87 -13.59
C LEU A 102 2.70 -18.67 -13.82
N ASN A 103 2.00 -19.00 -12.74
CA ASN A 103 0.75 -19.77 -12.80
C ASN A 103 -0.48 -18.86 -12.87
N ASN A 104 -0.46 -17.72 -12.16
CA ASN A 104 -1.61 -16.81 -12.11
C ASN A 104 -1.16 -15.37 -11.85
N THR A 105 -1.92 -14.41 -12.39
CA THR A 105 -1.79 -12.99 -12.08
C THR A 105 -3.17 -12.39 -11.81
N ARG A 106 -3.32 -11.71 -10.68
CA ARG A 106 -4.52 -10.94 -10.34
C ARG A 106 -4.13 -9.48 -10.12
N THR A 107 -4.81 -8.57 -10.83
CA THR A 107 -4.58 -7.14 -10.68
C THR A 107 -5.80 -6.48 -10.04
N THR A 108 -5.54 -5.67 -9.03
CA THR A 108 -6.50 -4.78 -8.37
C THR A 108 -5.95 -3.36 -8.35
N MET A 109 -6.71 -2.36 -7.90
CA MET A 109 -6.24 -0.98 -7.84
C MET A 109 -4.99 -0.89 -6.95
N GLY A 110 -3.83 -0.68 -7.57
CA GLY A 110 -2.58 -0.46 -6.85
C GLY A 110 -1.83 -1.71 -6.39
N LEU A 111 -2.36 -2.91 -6.64
CA LEU A 111 -1.75 -4.17 -6.21
C LEU A 111 -1.85 -5.23 -7.31
N ILE A 112 -0.70 -5.79 -7.69
CA ILE A 112 -0.61 -6.96 -8.56
C ILE A 112 -0.19 -8.15 -7.71
N THR A 113 -0.96 -9.22 -7.75
CA THR A 113 -0.63 -10.49 -7.09
C THR A 113 -0.22 -11.51 -8.15
N ARG A 114 0.94 -12.13 -8.00
CA ARG A 114 1.46 -13.19 -8.89
C ARG A 114 1.66 -14.47 -8.10
N VAL A 115 1.24 -15.60 -8.67
CA VAL A 115 1.51 -16.92 -8.08
C VAL A 115 2.50 -17.64 -8.98
N PHE A 116 3.65 -18.00 -8.42
CA PHE A 116 4.71 -18.71 -9.10
C PHE A 116 4.80 -20.16 -8.64
N CYS A 117 5.18 -21.05 -9.55
CA CYS A 117 5.73 -22.36 -9.23
C CYS A 117 7.26 -22.26 -9.32
N LEU A 118 7.94 -22.59 -8.22
CA LEU A 118 9.38 -22.61 -8.10
C LEU A 118 9.87 -24.07 -8.01
N GLN A 119 10.78 -24.44 -8.92
CA GLN A 119 11.41 -25.76 -8.97
C GLN A 119 12.93 -25.61 -8.99
N LYS A 120 13.63 -26.43 -8.20
CA LYS A 120 15.10 -26.54 -8.26
C LYS A 120 15.51 -27.77 -9.06
N VAL A 121 16.51 -27.64 -9.94
CA VAL A 121 17.11 -28.75 -10.68
C VAL A 121 17.55 -29.85 -9.72
N GLY A 122 17.29 -31.11 -10.10
CA GLY A 122 17.59 -32.28 -9.26
C GLY A 122 16.68 -32.46 -8.05
N CYS A 123 15.69 -31.59 -7.85
CA CYS A 123 14.70 -31.70 -6.77
C CYS A 123 13.29 -31.86 -7.35
N ALA A 124 12.59 -32.93 -6.95
CA ALA A 124 11.20 -33.16 -7.36
C ALA A 124 10.20 -32.23 -6.65
N LEU A 125 10.61 -31.55 -5.59
CA LEU A 125 9.74 -30.68 -4.81
C LEU A 125 9.41 -29.41 -5.61
N LEU A 126 8.13 -29.13 -5.78
CA LEU A 126 7.61 -27.86 -6.30
C LEU A 126 7.17 -26.99 -5.13
N ARG A 127 7.38 -25.68 -5.23
CA ARG A 127 6.94 -24.71 -4.23
C ARG A 127 6.12 -23.60 -4.86
N ALA A 128 4.98 -23.31 -4.27
CA ALA A 128 4.22 -22.12 -4.61
C ALA A 128 4.85 -20.90 -3.93
N VAL A 129 5.05 -19.82 -4.70
CA VAL A 129 5.52 -18.53 -4.18
C VAL A 129 4.55 -17.45 -4.65
N GLU A 130 3.92 -16.76 -3.71
CA GLU A 130 3.00 -15.66 -3.99
C GLU A 130 3.73 -14.32 -3.84
N GLN A 131 3.66 -13.46 -4.86
CA GLN A 131 4.22 -12.13 -4.83
C GLN A 131 3.10 -11.09 -4.81
N PHE A 132 3.11 -10.23 -3.80
CA PHE A 132 2.31 -9.03 -3.70
C PHE A 132 3.14 -7.82 -4.14
N HIS A 133 2.79 -7.24 -5.28
CA HIS A 133 3.47 -6.08 -5.85
C HIS A 133 2.63 -4.82 -5.68
N TYR A 134 2.95 -4.05 -4.64
CA TYR A 134 2.26 -2.82 -4.27
C TYR A 134 2.84 -1.63 -5.05
N LEU A 135 1.98 -0.96 -5.82
CA LEU A 135 2.34 0.11 -6.77
C LEU A 135 1.97 1.50 -6.25
N GLN A 136 1.17 1.60 -5.19
CA GLN A 136 0.65 2.87 -4.67
C GLN A 136 1.59 3.55 -3.67
N TRP A 137 2.88 3.18 -3.68
CA TRP A 137 3.88 3.84 -2.88
C TRP A 137 4.73 4.77 -3.76
N PRO A 138 4.55 6.10 -3.66
CA PRO A 138 5.27 7.04 -4.50
C PRO A 138 6.77 7.08 -4.18
N ASP A 139 7.56 7.53 -5.15
CA ASP A 139 9.01 7.74 -5.06
C ASP A 139 9.41 8.67 -3.92
N HIS A 140 8.65 9.75 -3.75
CA HIS A 140 8.78 10.71 -2.65
C HIS A 140 7.49 10.70 -1.84
N GLY A 141 7.64 10.56 -0.52
CA GLY A 141 6.52 10.55 0.42
C GLY A 141 6.00 9.15 0.76
N VAL A 142 4.70 9.08 0.98
CA VAL A 142 3.99 7.93 1.57
C VAL A 142 2.70 7.67 0.80
N PRO A 143 2.10 6.46 0.89
CA PRO A 143 0.84 6.17 0.23
C PRO A 143 -0.27 7.15 0.63
N ARG A 144 -1.08 7.58 -0.34
CA ARG A 144 -2.23 8.47 -0.08
C ARG A 144 -3.39 7.75 0.63
N ASN A 145 -3.50 6.44 0.41
CA ASN A 145 -4.56 5.61 0.97
C ASN A 145 -3.94 4.54 1.88
N PRO A 146 -3.96 4.73 3.22
CA PRO A 146 -3.38 3.77 4.16
C PRO A 146 -4.14 2.45 4.23
N ALA A 147 -5.45 2.42 3.94
CA ALA A 147 -6.30 1.22 3.96
C ALA A 147 -5.76 0.08 3.10
N GLN A 148 -5.22 0.38 1.92
CA GLN A 148 -4.67 -0.65 1.04
C GLN A 148 -3.42 -1.31 1.63
N LEU A 149 -2.59 -0.53 2.33
CA LEU A 149 -1.41 -1.06 3.01
C LEU A 149 -1.82 -1.94 4.21
N LEU A 150 -2.84 -1.53 4.96
CA LEU A 150 -3.42 -2.35 6.04
C LEU A 150 -3.95 -3.68 5.51
N CYS A 151 -4.73 -3.64 4.42
CA CYS A 151 -5.23 -4.84 3.74
C CYS A 151 -4.07 -5.75 3.30
N LEU A 152 -2.99 -5.19 2.78
CA LEU A 152 -1.79 -5.97 2.41
C LEU A 152 -1.14 -6.65 3.62
N VAL A 153 -1.01 -5.95 4.76
CA VAL A 153 -0.51 -6.55 6.01
C VAL A 153 -1.41 -7.70 6.47
N GLU A 154 -2.73 -7.55 6.37
CA GLU A 154 -3.69 -8.61 6.72
C GLU A 154 -3.57 -9.82 5.80
N MET A 155 -3.48 -9.60 4.48
CA MET A 155 -3.28 -10.68 3.49
C MET A 155 -2.00 -11.46 3.77
N VAL A 156 -0.87 -10.78 3.97
CA VAL A 156 0.42 -11.43 4.25
C VAL A 156 0.39 -12.23 5.55
N ASN A 157 -0.22 -11.68 6.61
CA ASN A 157 -0.36 -12.38 7.89
C ASN A 157 -1.29 -13.59 7.82
N LYS A 158 -2.37 -13.49 7.05
CA LYS A 158 -3.29 -14.60 6.82
C LYS A 158 -2.58 -15.74 6.11
N THR A 159 -1.89 -15.46 5.00
CA THR A 159 -1.12 -16.47 4.26
C THR A 159 -0.05 -17.12 5.15
N GLY A 160 0.64 -16.34 5.99
CA GLY A 160 1.63 -16.87 6.93
C GLY A 160 1.08 -17.72 8.05
N SER A 161 -0.18 -17.49 8.46
CA SER A 161 -0.83 -18.28 9.50
C SER A 161 -1.42 -19.58 8.96
N GLU A 162 -1.97 -19.56 7.74
CA GLU A 162 -2.59 -20.73 7.09
C GLU A 162 -1.57 -21.72 6.53
N ALA A 163 -0.42 -21.23 6.03
CA ALA A 163 0.62 -22.06 5.42
C ALA A 163 2.04 -21.62 5.86
N PRO A 164 2.42 -21.84 7.12
CA PRO A 164 3.76 -21.50 7.62
C PRO A 164 4.83 -22.37 6.95
N ALA A 165 5.65 -21.76 6.08
CA ALA A 165 6.74 -22.44 5.37
C ALA A 165 8.13 -21.91 5.74
N GLY A 166 8.26 -20.58 5.82
CA GLY A 166 9.50 -19.85 6.08
C GLY A 166 9.22 -18.36 6.28
N PRO A 167 10.25 -17.51 6.45
CA PRO A 167 10.06 -16.07 6.60
C PRO A 167 9.47 -15.44 5.34
N MET A 168 8.67 -14.39 5.55
CA MET A 168 8.12 -13.59 4.46
C MET A 168 9.16 -12.59 3.98
N LEU A 169 9.39 -12.54 2.67
CA LEU A 169 10.36 -11.62 2.09
C LEU A 169 9.67 -10.29 1.81
N VAL A 170 10.22 -9.19 2.33
CA VAL A 170 9.75 -7.83 2.05
C VAL A 170 10.91 -7.04 1.43
N HIS A 171 10.68 -6.43 0.28
CA HIS A 171 11.70 -5.60 -0.37
C HIS A 171 11.11 -4.36 -1.03
N CYS A 172 11.98 -3.38 -1.24
CA CYS A 172 11.74 -2.22 -2.09
C CYS A 172 12.96 -2.04 -3.00
N SER A 173 13.52 -0.83 -3.10
CA SER A 173 14.81 -0.62 -3.76
C SER A 173 15.98 -0.99 -2.84
N ALA A 174 16.15 -0.30 -1.72
CA ALA A 174 17.23 -0.54 -0.77
C ALA A 174 16.88 -1.55 0.35
N GLY A 175 15.59 -1.86 0.52
CA GLY A 175 15.12 -2.74 1.59
C GLY A 175 15.13 -2.13 2.98
N ILE A 176 14.97 -0.80 3.11
CA ILE A 176 15.03 -0.09 4.41
C ILE A 176 13.88 0.89 4.65
N GLY A 177 13.49 1.70 3.65
CA GLY A 177 12.45 2.72 3.78
C GLY A 177 11.05 2.10 3.81
N ARG A 178 10.44 1.93 2.63
CA ARG A 178 9.11 1.31 2.47
C ARG A 178 9.02 -0.07 3.14
N THR A 179 10.06 -0.88 2.97
CA THR A 179 10.22 -2.20 3.64
C THR A 179 10.16 -2.07 5.16
N GLY A 180 10.91 -1.13 5.74
CA GLY A 180 10.91 -0.92 7.19
C GLY A 180 9.57 -0.41 7.70
N THR A 181 8.92 0.48 6.96
CA THR A 181 7.57 0.97 7.29
C THR A 181 6.53 -0.15 7.26
N PHE A 182 6.56 -1.03 6.26
CA PHE A 182 5.65 -2.19 6.20
C PHE A 182 5.86 -3.14 7.38
N ILE A 183 7.11 -3.49 7.69
CA ILE A 183 7.44 -4.40 8.80
C ILE A 183 7.09 -3.76 10.15
N ALA A 184 7.36 -2.46 10.32
CA ALA A 184 6.99 -1.73 11.54
C ALA A 184 5.48 -1.72 11.74
N LEU A 185 4.69 -1.49 10.67
CA LEU A 185 3.23 -1.53 10.74
C LEU A 185 2.72 -2.90 11.21
N ASP A 186 3.22 -3.99 10.63
CA ASP A 186 2.90 -5.35 11.07
C ASP A 186 3.20 -5.57 12.57
N PHE A 187 4.42 -5.21 12.98
CA PHE A 187 4.87 -5.32 14.37
C PHE A 187 3.94 -4.55 15.32
N LEU A 188 3.63 -3.30 14.98
CA LEU A 188 2.85 -2.40 15.82
C LEU A 188 1.38 -2.81 15.91
N LEU A 189 0.78 -3.30 14.82
CA LEU A 189 -0.59 -3.85 14.85
C LEU A 189 -0.68 -5.10 15.73
N LYS A 190 0.32 -5.99 15.65
CA LYS A 190 0.40 -7.17 16.52
C LYS A 190 0.64 -6.78 17.99
N MET A 191 1.49 -5.79 18.25
CA MET A 191 1.70 -5.22 19.59
C MET A 191 0.41 -4.64 20.16
N ALA A 192 -0.31 -3.84 19.38
CA ALA A 192 -1.59 -3.26 19.79
C ALA A 192 -2.61 -4.33 20.18
N ARG A 193 -2.73 -5.39 19.36
CA ARG A 193 -3.64 -6.52 19.64
C ARG A 193 -3.23 -7.28 20.92
N ALA A 194 -1.93 -7.43 21.16
CA ALA A 194 -1.43 -8.22 22.29
C ALA A 194 -1.36 -7.47 23.62
N GLU A 195 -1.12 -6.15 23.58
CA GLU A 195 -0.84 -5.35 24.78
C GLU A 195 -1.84 -4.20 25.01
N GLY A 196 -2.70 -3.88 24.03
CA GLY A 196 -3.58 -2.71 24.08
C GLY A 196 -2.82 -1.37 24.01
N LYS A 197 -1.54 -1.39 23.59
CA LYS A 197 -0.68 -0.20 23.42
C LYS A 197 0.26 -0.38 22.23
N VAL A 198 0.82 0.72 21.75
CA VAL A 198 1.83 0.76 20.69
C VAL A 198 3.02 1.59 21.12
N ASP A 199 4.22 1.21 20.67
CA ASP A 199 5.45 1.98 20.86
C ASP A 199 6.22 2.06 19.53
N VAL A 200 5.92 3.10 18.75
CA VAL A 200 6.50 3.31 17.42
C VAL A 200 8.01 3.57 17.53
N PHE A 201 8.46 4.31 18.54
CA PHE A 201 9.86 4.64 18.72
C PHE A 201 10.68 3.38 18.99
N HIS A 202 10.27 2.59 20.00
CA HIS A 202 10.96 1.35 20.34
C HIS A 202 10.91 0.33 19.20
N CYS A 203 9.77 0.22 18.50
CA CYS A 203 9.66 -0.64 17.32
C CYS A 203 10.72 -0.27 16.27
N VAL A 204 10.79 1.00 15.85
CA VAL A 204 11.73 1.44 14.82
C VAL A 204 13.18 1.32 15.30
N GLN A 205 13.45 1.61 16.58
CA GLN A 205 14.77 1.37 17.17
C GLN A 205 15.16 -0.12 17.05
N LYS A 206 14.29 -1.04 17.45
CA LYS A 206 14.54 -2.49 17.36
C LYS A 206 14.76 -2.95 15.92
N LEU A 207 13.98 -2.46 14.95
CA LEU A 207 14.20 -2.77 13.55
C LEU A 207 15.57 -2.28 13.06
N ARG A 208 16.04 -1.13 13.54
CA ARG A 208 17.35 -0.57 13.21
C ARG A 208 18.53 -1.33 13.81
N GLU A 209 18.32 -2.09 14.89
CA GLU A 209 19.31 -3.04 15.44
C GLU A 209 19.47 -4.28 14.54
N GLN A 210 18.47 -4.60 13.72
CA GLN A 210 18.47 -5.74 12.80
C GLN A 210 18.80 -5.35 11.34
N ARG A 211 18.55 -4.10 10.91
CA ARG A 211 18.97 -3.63 9.59
C ARG A 211 19.11 -2.11 9.59
N VAL A 212 20.17 -1.63 8.95
CA VAL A 212 20.50 -0.19 8.94
C VAL A 212 19.33 0.67 8.42
N SER A 213 19.05 1.78 9.11
CA SER A 213 18.14 2.84 8.64
C SER A 213 16.71 2.38 8.27
N MET A 214 16.21 1.32 8.91
CA MET A 214 14.80 0.92 8.80
C MET A 214 13.88 2.08 9.16
N VAL A 215 12.85 2.30 8.33
CA VAL A 215 12.04 3.54 8.31
C VAL A 215 12.95 4.75 8.08
N GLN A 216 13.18 5.05 6.81
CA GLN A 216 14.31 5.88 6.38
C GLN A 216 14.06 7.37 6.54
N THR A 217 12.81 7.83 6.36
CA THR A 217 12.48 9.26 6.36
C THR A 217 11.51 9.63 7.49
N LYS A 218 11.47 10.93 7.83
CA LYS A 218 10.55 11.46 8.84
C LYS A 218 9.10 11.28 8.40
N GLU A 219 8.82 11.44 7.11
CA GLU A 219 7.49 11.29 6.51
C GLU A 219 7.00 9.85 6.67
N GLN A 220 7.87 8.86 6.44
CA GLN A 220 7.56 7.44 6.68
C GLN A 220 7.28 7.16 8.16
N TYR A 221 8.01 7.81 9.07
CA TYR A 221 7.80 7.67 10.51
C TYR A 221 6.49 8.32 10.98
N ALA A 222 6.14 9.50 10.46
CA ALA A 222 4.85 10.14 10.72
C ALA A 222 3.69 9.31 10.16
N PHE A 223 3.83 8.80 8.94
CA PHE A 223 2.84 7.94 8.30
C PHE A 223 2.55 6.68 9.09
N LEU A 224 3.53 6.11 9.82
CA LEU A 224 3.26 4.98 10.73
C LEU A 224 2.18 5.31 11.75
N TYR A 225 2.17 6.51 12.33
CA TYR A 225 1.13 6.92 13.26
C TYR A 225 -0.22 7.06 12.57
N GLU A 226 -0.25 7.63 11.36
CA GLU A 226 -1.48 7.82 10.58
C GLU A 226 -2.12 6.47 10.22
N VAL A 227 -1.36 5.56 9.62
CA VAL A 227 -1.87 4.23 9.23
C VAL A 227 -2.20 3.35 10.43
N LEU A 228 -1.48 3.51 11.56
CA LEU A 228 -1.82 2.83 12.80
C LEU A 228 -3.14 3.33 13.37
N LEU A 229 -3.33 4.65 13.43
CA LEU A 229 -4.58 5.23 13.88
C LEU A 229 -5.74 4.68 13.04
N GLU A 230 -5.57 4.63 11.72
CA GLU A 230 -6.58 4.07 10.83
C GLU A 230 -6.88 2.59 11.13
N GLY A 231 -5.84 1.76 11.20
CA GLY A 231 -6.00 0.32 11.46
C GLY A 231 -6.61 0.02 12.83
N LEU A 232 -6.32 0.83 13.84
CA LEU A 232 -6.85 0.67 15.20
C LEU A 232 -8.28 1.20 15.36
N LEU A 233 -8.66 2.24 14.61
CA LEU A 233 -10.03 2.76 14.63
C LEU A 233 -11.00 1.89 13.83
N CYS A 234 -10.58 1.40 12.66
CA CYS A 234 -11.43 0.62 11.76
C CYS A 234 -11.46 -0.87 12.11
N GLY A 235 -10.31 -1.45 12.46
CA GLY A 235 -10.15 -2.91 12.42
C GLY A 235 -10.36 -3.47 11.00
N SER A 236 -10.63 -4.79 10.94
CA SER A 236 -10.95 -5.45 9.68
C SER A 236 -12.47 -5.47 9.49
N THR A 237 -12.95 -4.72 8.50
CA THR A 237 -14.39 -4.56 8.19
C THR A 237 -14.82 -5.32 6.93
N GLY A 238 -13.89 -6.04 6.29
CA GLY A 238 -14.17 -6.81 5.08
C GLY A 238 -15.03 -8.04 5.36
N VAL A 239 -16.15 -8.18 4.65
CA VAL A 239 -17.05 -9.34 4.76
C VAL A 239 -17.06 -10.11 3.43
N PRO A 240 -16.82 -11.43 3.42
CA PRO A 240 -17.00 -12.26 2.22
C PRO A 240 -18.43 -12.17 1.69
N VAL A 241 -18.62 -12.32 0.38
CA VAL A 241 -19.94 -12.18 -0.27
C VAL A 241 -20.97 -13.11 0.36
N GLU A 242 -20.57 -14.35 0.66
CA GLU A 242 -21.40 -15.38 1.29
C GLU A 242 -21.79 -15.01 2.72
N GLY A 243 -20.98 -14.18 3.38
CA GLY A 243 -21.19 -13.67 4.73
C GLY A 243 -22.02 -12.40 4.80
N VAL A 244 -22.36 -11.74 3.68
CA VAL A 244 -23.10 -10.47 3.72
C VAL A 244 -24.49 -10.65 4.33
N THR A 245 -25.21 -11.72 3.94
CA THR A 245 -26.57 -11.96 4.47
C THR A 245 -26.55 -12.27 5.96
N SER A 246 -25.57 -13.04 6.45
CA SER A 246 -25.44 -13.30 7.88
C SER A 246 -24.99 -12.05 8.64
N HIS A 247 -24.08 -11.26 8.07
CA HIS A 247 -23.67 -9.99 8.65
C HIS A 247 -24.88 -9.06 8.82
N ILE A 248 -25.78 -8.97 7.82
CA ILE A 248 -27.04 -8.20 7.92
C ILE A 248 -28.06 -8.86 8.88
N ARG A 249 -28.25 -10.19 8.83
CA ARG A 249 -29.28 -10.89 9.63
C ARG A 249 -28.93 -11.01 11.11
N CYS A 250 -27.66 -11.14 11.47
CA CYS A 250 -27.19 -11.04 12.86
C CYS A 250 -27.51 -9.67 13.49
N GLN A 251 -28.06 -8.72 12.73
CA GLN A 251 -28.46 -7.37 13.17
C GLN A 251 -29.96 -7.23 13.42
N GLY A 252 -30.80 -8.24 13.09
CA GLY A 252 -32.26 -8.17 13.20
C GLY A 252 -32.89 -8.78 14.46
N ALA A 253 -32.10 -9.36 15.36
CA ALA A 253 -32.60 -9.96 16.62
C ALA A 253 -32.34 -9.01 17.79
N GLU A 254 -33.41 -8.40 18.29
CA GLU A 254 -33.41 -7.37 19.34
C GLU A 254 -32.72 -7.83 20.64
N THR A 255 -31.45 -7.46 20.82
CA THR A 255 -30.85 -7.26 22.15
C THR A 255 -30.09 -5.92 22.15
N GLN A 256 -30.28 -5.10 23.19
CA GLN A 256 -29.75 -3.72 23.32
C GLN A 256 -28.24 -3.56 23.07
N THR A 257 -27.48 -4.66 23.06
CA THR A 257 -26.04 -4.72 22.82
C THR A 257 -25.66 -4.63 21.33
N GLN A 258 -26.60 -4.84 20.39
CA GLN A 258 -26.30 -5.12 18.96
C GLN A 258 -26.59 -3.95 17.97
N ASN A 259 -27.55 -3.06 18.24
CA ASN A 259 -27.65 -1.74 17.56
C ASN A 259 -26.35 -0.91 17.67
N ASN A 260 -25.52 -1.26 18.63
CA ASN A 260 -24.23 -0.66 18.92
C ASN A 260 -23.16 -0.92 17.85
N VAL A 261 -23.26 -1.97 17.01
CA VAL A 261 -22.17 -2.34 16.08
C VAL A 261 -22.12 -1.41 14.86
N LEU A 262 -23.22 -1.28 14.11
CA LEU A 262 -23.29 -0.33 12.98
C LEU A 262 -23.11 1.12 13.45
N GLU A 263 -23.63 1.46 14.62
CA GLU A 263 -23.42 2.78 15.20
C GLU A 263 -21.94 3.01 15.57
N LYS A 264 -21.22 1.98 16.06
CA LYS A 264 -19.77 2.04 16.28
C LYS A 264 -18.99 2.18 14.98
N GLU A 265 -19.33 1.38 13.95
CA GLU A 265 -18.70 1.46 12.64
C GLU A 265 -18.92 2.85 12.02
N PHE A 266 -20.15 3.36 12.05
CA PHE A 266 -20.47 4.69 11.54
C PHE A 266 -19.77 5.80 12.34
N LYS A 267 -19.69 5.67 13.68
CA LYS A 267 -18.89 6.58 14.53
C LYS A 267 -17.41 6.53 14.17
N ALA A 268 -16.86 5.37 13.81
CA ALA A 268 -15.48 5.28 13.34
C ALA A 268 -15.31 6.05 12.02
N VAL A 269 -16.22 5.88 11.05
CA VAL A 269 -16.23 6.65 9.79
C VAL A 269 -16.34 8.16 10.03
N GLN A 270 -17.14 8.59 11.01
CA GLN A 270 -17.25 10.01 11.39
C GLN A 270 -15.94 10.57 11.93
N LYS A 271 -15.19 9.81 12.74
CA LYS A 271 -13.85 10.23 13.21
C LYS A 271 -12.87 10.45 12.05
N PHE A 272 -12.94 9.64 10.99
CA PHE A 272 -12.15 9.92 9.79
C PHE A 272 -12.56 11.21 9.11
N SER A 273 -13.85 11.51 9.08
CA SER A 273 -14.34 12.77 8.52
C SER A 273 -13.73 13.97 9.27
N GLU A 274 -13.57 13.89 10.59
CA GLU A 274 -12.89 14.92 11.40
C GLU A 274 -11.39 15.04 11.05
N LEU A 275 -10.71 13.91 10.81
CA LEU A 275 -9.30 13.91 10.39
C LEU A 275 -9.12 14.53 8.99
N PHE A 276 -10.01 14.21 8.04
CA PHE A 276 -9.94 14.72 6.67
C PHE A 276 -10.48 16.14 6.51
N GLN A 277 -11.30 16.65 7.43
CA GLN A 277 -11.66 18.08 7.50
C GLN A 277 -10.45 18.99 7.68
N LEU A 278 -9.30 18.46 8.09
CA LEU A 278 -8.04 19.20 8.19
C LEU A 278 -7.37 19.45 6.83
N LEU A 279 -7.86 18.83 5.75
CA LEU A 279 -7.31 19.07 4.42
C LEU A 279 -7.59 20.51 3.98
N PRO A 280 -6.61 21.19 3.35
CA PRO A 280 -6.78 22.57 2.94
C PRO A 280 -7.82 22.70 1.83
N CYS A 281 -8.76 23.63 2.02
CA CYS A 281 -9.80 24.01 1.06
C CYS A 281 -9.59 25.47 0.59
N ARG A 282 -8.34 25.92 0.46
CA ARG A 282 -8.01 27.34 0.32
C ARG A 282 -8.64 27.97 -0.91
N GLU A 283 -8.73 27.22 -2.01
CA GLU A 283 -9.34 27.71 -3.24
C GLU A 283 -10.85 27.92 -3.07
N ALA A 284 -11.51 26.98 -2.40
CA ALA A 284 -12.94 27.03 -2.12
C ALA A 284 -13.32 28.15 -1.14
N GLU A 285 -12.40 28.50 -0.22
CA GLU A 285 -12.58 29.53 0.80
C GLU A 285 -12.37 30.96 0.30
N LYS A 286 -11.83 31.15 -0.92
CA LYS A 286 -11.63 32.48 -1.50
C LYS A 286 -12.95 33.27 -1.55
N PRO A 287 -12.96 34.58 -1.21
CA PRO A 287 -14.19 35.39 -1.25
C PRO A 287 -14.92 35.37 -2.60
N SER A 288 -14.19 35.28 -3.72
CA SER A 288 -14.76 35.16 -5.06
C SER A 288 -15.44 33.82 -5.35
N ASN A 289 -15.06 32.76 -4.63
CA ASN A 289 -15.54 31.40 -4.83
C ASN A 289 -16.59 30.99 -3.79
N GLN A 290 -16.65 31.66 -2.63
CA GLN A 290 -17.66 31.40 -1.60
C GLN A 290 -19.11 31.38 -2.15
N PRO A 291 -19.55 32.32 -3.01
CA PRO A 291 -20.90 32.29 -3.57
C PRO A 291 -21.17 31.11 -4.52
N LYS A 292 -20.12 30.42 -4.99
CA LYS A 292 -20.20 29.24 -5.87
C LYS A 292 -20.42 27.95 -5.07
N ASN A 293 -20.35 27.98 -3.74
CA ASN A 293 -20.53 26.83 -2.86
C ASN A 293 -21.95 26.77 -2.28
N ARG A 294 -22.65 25.65 -2.48
CA ARG A 294 -24.03 25.48 -2.00
C ARG A 294 -24.15 25.29 -0.50
N LYS A 295 -23.14 24.67 0.12
CA LYS A 295 -23.06 24.47 1.56
C LYS A 295 -21.67 24.90 2.05
N PRO A 296 -21.56 25.90 2.93
CA PRO A 296 -20.26 26.40 3.40
C PRO A 296 -19.37 25.35 4.06
N GLY A 297 -19.96 24.31 4.68
CA GLY A 297 -19.22 23.21 5.30
C GLY A 297 -18.92 22.01 4.37
N ILE A 298 -19.27 22.09 3.08
CA ILE A 298 -19.02 21.02 2.11
C ILE A 298 -18.18 21.62 0.98
N LEU A 299 -16.86 21.62 1.19
CA LEU A 299 -15.89 22.23 0.30
C LEU A 299 -14.95 21.15 -0.26
N PRO A 300 -14.50 21.29 -1.52
CA PRO A 300 -13.53 20.40 -2.10
C PRO A 300 -12.13 20.70 -1.55
N ALA A 301 -11.45 19.68 -1.03
CA ALA A 301 -10.04 19.80 -0.68
C ALA A 301 -9.20 20.12 -1.93
N ASP A 302 -8.21 20.99 -1.77
CA ASP A 302 -7.35 21.47 -2.87
C ASP A 302 -6.62 20.31 -3.57
N SER A 303 -6.33 19.23 -2.84
CA SER A 303 -5.65 18.04 -3.36
C SER A 303 -6.50 17.17 -4.29
N CYS A 304 -7.82 17.34 -4.28
CA CYS A 304 -8.77 16.44 -4.96
C CYS A 304 -9.69 17.17 -5.94
N ARG A 305 -9.58 18.50 -6.05
CA ARG A 305 -10.47 19.29 -6.90
C ARG A 305 -10.06 19.28 -8.38
N PRO A 306 -11.01 19.40 -9.31
CA PRO A 306 -10.70 19.70 -10.70
C PRO A 306 -10.17 21.13 -10.87
N ILE A 307 -9.46 21.34 -11.96
CA ILE A 307 -8.90 22.61 -12.42
C ILE A 307 -9.54 22.89 -13.78
N LEU A 308 -10.35 23.94 -13.86
CA LEU A 308 -11.07 24.29 -15.09
C LEU A 308 -10.17 25.16 -15.99
N MET A 309 -9.70 24.60 -17.08
CA MET A 309 -8.81 25.27 -18.04
C MET A 309 -9.58 25.92 -19.19
N SER A 310 -10.79 25.44 -19.51
CA SER A 310 -11.66 26.08 -20.51
C SER A 310 -12.51 27.23 -19.95
N SER A 311 -12.55 27.38 -18.62
CA SER A 311 -13.18 28.53 -17.95
C SER A 311 -12.10 29.26 -17.17
N LEU A 312 -11.75 30.47 -17.60
CA LEU A 312 -10.73 31.30 -16.95
C LEU A 312 -11.37 32.49 -16.25
N ASN A 313 -10.79 32.87 -15.11
CA ASN A 313 -11.12 34.11 -14.42
C ASN A 313 -10.52 35.31 -15.20
N ALA A 314 -10.93 36.53 -14.83
CA ALA A 314 -10.47 37.76 -15.48
C ALA A 314 -8.95 37.99 -15.39
N ASP A 315 -8.30 37.41 -14.37
CA ASP A 315 -6.85 37.44 -14.17
C ASP A 315 -6.11 36.31 -14.91
N GLY A 316 -6.82 35.51 -15.71
CA GLY A 316 -6.27 34.36 -16.44
C GLY A 316 -6.08 33.10 -15.59
N SER A 317 -6.43 33.12 -14.30
CA SER A 317 -6.37 31.93 -13.46
C SER A 317 -7.48 30.93 -13.81
N PRO A 318 -7.27 29.61 -13.59
CA PRO A 318 -8.29 28.59 -13.82
C PRO A 318 -9.57 28.84 -13.01
N GLY A 319 -10.70 28.53 -13.61
CA GLY A 319 -12.02 28.63 -13.00
C GLY A 319 -12.18 27.65 -11.84
N TYR A 320 -13.11 27.99 -10.94
CA TYR A 320 -13.45 27.19 -9.77
C TYR A 320 -14.86 26.62 -9.86
N ILE A 321 -14.99 25.33 -9.54
CA ILE A 321 -16.26 24.65 -9.28
C ILE A 321 -16.12 23.77 -8.04
N ASN A 322 -17.18 23.68 -7.24
CA ASN A 322 -17.24 22.78 -6.10
C ASN A 322 -17.45 21.34 -6.57
N ALA A 323 -16.35 20.64 -6.83
CA ALA A 323 -16.31 19.25 -7.25
C ALA A 323 -15.03 18.57 -6.78
N VAL A 324 -15.05 17.24 -6.71
CA VAL A 324 -13.87 16.41 -6.38
C VAL A 324 -13.79 15.20 -7.29
N PHE A 325 -12.57 14.72 -7.54
CA PHE A 325 -12.36 13.40 -8.12
C PHE A 325 -12.64 12.29 -7.10
N ALA A 326 -13.20 11.19 -7.59
CA ALA A 326 -13.38 9.96 -6.84
C ALA A 326 -12.97 8.77 -7.71
N SER A 327 -12.30 7.80 -7.07
CA SER A 327 -11.87 6.56 -7.71
C SER A 327 -12.99 5.52 -7.70
N THR A 328 -12.98 4.62 -8.69
CA THR A 328 -13.74 3.37 -8.63
C THR A 328 -12.87 2.26 -8.05
N TYR A 329 -13.44 1.04 -7.91
CA TYR A 329 -12.68 -0.14 -7.48
C TYR A 329 -11.44 -0.45 -8.35
N SER A 330 -11.46 -0.08 -9.63
CA SER A 330 -10.41 -0.45 -10.60
C SER A 330 -9.69 0.71 -11.26
N LYS A 331 -10.17 1.96 -11.09
CA LYS A 331 -9.62 3.14 -11.77
C LYS A 331 -9.60 4.35 -10.86
N GLU A 332 -8.45 5.01 -10.77
CA GLU A 332 -8.30 6.29 -10.08
C GLU A 332 -9.04 7.41 -10.82
N ASP A 333 -9.51 8.41 -10.07
CA ASP A 333 -10.13 9.65 -10.53
C ASP A 333 -11.16 9.51 -11.66
N ARG A 334 -11.86 8.37 -11.69
CA ARG A 334 -12.78 7.98 -12.77
C ARG A 334 -14.14 8.68 -12.66
N LEU A 335 -14.53 9.10 -11.47
CA LEU A 335 -15.77 9.80 -11.18
C LEU A 335 -15.48 11.23 -10.76
N ILE A 336 -16.37 12.15 -11.10
CA ILE A 336 -16.37 13.51 -10.57
C ILE A 336 -17.65 13.69 -9.77
N ILE A 337 -17.52 13.99 -8.49
CA ILE A 337 -18.62 14.27 -7.59
C ILE A 337 -18.73 15.79 -7.46
N THR A 338 -19.90 16.34 -7.79
CA THR A 338 -20.14 17.79 -7.76
C THR A 338 -21.51 18.09 -7.16
N GLN A 339 -21.66 19.30 -6.62
CA GLN A 339 -22.97 19.80 -6.18
C GLN A 339 -23.90 20.07 -7.38
N LEU A 340 -25.21 20.17 -7.14
CA LEU A 340 -26.14 20.68 -8.15
C LEU A 340 -25.71 22.11 -8.56
N PRO A 341 -25.48 22.39 -9.86
CA PRO A 341 -25.00 23.70 -10.30
C PRO A 341 -26.02 24.79 -9.99
N PHE A 342 -25.52 25.99 -9.73
CA PHE A 342 -26.32 27.21 -9.73
C PHE A 342 -26.45 27.74 -11.15
N SER A 343 -27.45 28.59 -11.40
CA SER A 343 -27.52 29.37 -12.65
C SER A 343 -26.24 30.16 -12.90
N SER A 344 -25.60 30.67 -11.83
CA SER A 344 -24.33 31.41 -11.87
C SER A 344 -23.09 30.53 -12.10
N THR A 345 -23.18 29.20 -11.98
CA THR A 345 -22.06 28.27 -12.14
C THR A 345 -22.27 27.28 -13.29
N LEU A 346 -23.25 27.54 -14.17
CA LEU A 346 -23.54 26.65 -15.31
C LEU A 346 -22.40 26.62 -16.32
N VAL A 347 -21.71 27.74 -16.52
CA VAL A 347 -20.55 27.82 -17.42
C VAL A 347 -19.43 26.93 -16.88
N GLU A 348 -19.10 27.05 -15.60
CA GLU A 348 -18.09 26.20 -14.95
C GLU A 348 -18.49 24.73 -14.92
N PHE A 349 -19.78 24.42 -14.80
CA PHE A 349 -20.27 23.05 -14.88
C PHE A 349 -20.03 22.44 -16.27
N TRP A 350 -20.32 23.17 -17.34
CA TRP A 350 -20.05 22.68 -18.69
C TRP A 350 -18.55 22.66 -19.02
N ALA A 351 -17.78 23.60 -18.50
CA ALA A 351 -16.32 23.56 -18.56
C ALA A 351 -15.76 22.30 -17.88
N LEU A 352 -16.28 21.92 -16.72
CA LEU A 352 -15.93 20.68 -16.03
C LEU A 352 -16.22 19.45 -16.90
N VAL A 353 -17.41 19.38 -17.48
CA VAL A 353 -17.81 18.28 -18.38
C VAL A 353 -16.89 18.20 -19.59
N TRP A 354 -16.53 19.35 -20.17
CA TRP A 354 -15.67 19.45 -21.34
C TRP A 354 -14.20 19.09 -21.03
N ASP A 355 -13.59 19.77 -20.06
CA ASP A 355 -12.16 19.64 -19.72
C ASP A 355 -11.79 18.21 -19.32
N TYR A 356 -12.72 17.53 -18.65
CA TYR A 356 -12.53 16.15 -18.20
C TYR A 356 -13.25 15.13 -19.09
N THR A 357 -13.74 15.55 -20.26
CA THR A 357 -14.32 14.67 -21.29
C THR A 357 -15.41 13.74 -20.76
N CYS A 358 -16.26 14.28 -19.88
CA CYS A 358 -17.35 13.53 -19.27
C CYS A 358 -18.40 13.16 -20.32
N THR A 359 -18.66 11.87 -20.47
CA THR A 359 -19.64 11.34 -21.45
C THR A 359 -21.01 11.06 -20.86
N SER A 360 -21.18 11.21 -19.54
CA SER A 360 -22.44 10.94 -18.85
C SER A 360 -22.54 11.79 -17.59
N VAL A 361 -23.75 12.28 -17.30
CA VAL A 361 -24.09 13.02 -16.09
C VAL A 361 -25.23 12.27 -15.39
N VAL A 362 -25.03 11.97 -14.10
CA VAL A 362 -26.04 11.32 -13.26
C VAL A 362 -26.59 12.35 -12.28
N VAL A 363 -27.90 12.60 -12.33
CA VAL A 363 -28.58 13.53 -11.43
C VAL A 363 -29.37 12.74 -10.40
N LEU A 364 -29.05 12.93 -9.12
CA LEU A 364 -29.67 12.22 -7.99
C LEU A 364 -30.78 13.02 -7.29
N ASN A 365 -31.04 14.23 -7.77
CA ASN A 365 -32.10 15.10 -7.27
C ASN A 365 -33.25 15.15 -8.28
N GLN A 366 -34.47 15.36 -7.79
CA GLN A 366 -35.56 15.84 -8.65
C GLN A 366 -35.21 17.24 -9.15
N LEU A 367 -35.33 17.45 -10.47
CA LEU A 367 -35.02 18.70 -11.16
C LEU A 367 -36.19 19.67 -11.12
#